data_AF-A0A2E3DQY0-F1
#
_entry.id   AF-A0A2E3DQY0-F1
#
_cell.length_a   1.000
_cell.length_b   1.000
_cell.length_c   1.000
_cell.angle_alpha   90.00
_cell.angle_beta   90.00
_cell.angle_gamma   90.00
#
_symmetry.space_group_name_H-M   'P 1'
#
loop_
_entity.id
_entity.type
_entity.pdbx_description
1 polymer ?
#
loop_
_entity_poly.entity_id
_entity_poly.type
_entity_poly.pdbx_seq_one_letter_code
_entity_poly.pdbx_strand_id
1 'polypeptide(L)'
;MKWLNFYLFIYLSCNNISYHRMATEDPKGLLLLEDSLKREKLNKKTIKALITAHNTIGLSELNNKNFEKAKSHFSKALIYSAHDTLSRYNLFIVQGHILKKSGKKEKLWNAIQTYHKAAQLKPNNGEPYFFIAESYKKIGDKEFDLISESYQKALKLNLPPQMKKIAITEYALIIDREKKLKEFWK
;
A
#
# COMPACT_ATOMS: atom_id res chain seq x y z
N MET A 1 26.65 46.49 -34.14
CA MET A 1 25.43 45.71 -34.47
C MET A 1 25.79 44.58 -35.43
N LYS A 2 26.23 43.43 -34.89
CA LYS A 2 26.21 42.13 -35.58
C LYS A 2 26.07 41.06 -34.51
N TRP A 3 24.88 40.51 -34.41
CA TRP A 3 24.59 39.31 -33.64
C TRP A 3 25.15 38.12 -34.43
N LEU A 4 25.95 37.27 -33.79
CA LEU A 4 26.15 35.91 -34.29
C LEU A 4 25.79 34.92 -33.20
N ASN A 5 24.79 34.12 -33.55
CA ASN A 5 24.10 33.14 -32.72
C ASN A 5 25.06 32.09 -32.16
N PHE A 6 25.03 31.95 -30.83
CA PHE A 6 25.61 30.83 -30.12
C PHE A 6 24.68 29.63 -30.29
N TYR A 7 24.89 28.83 -31.36
CA TYR A 7 24.23 27.53 -31.47
C TYR A 7 24.88 26.58 -30.46
N LEU A 8 24.28 26.50 -29.27
CA LEU A 8 24.59 25.51 -28.27
C LEU A 8 24.09 24.14 -28.78
N PHE A 9 24.95 23.44 -29.52
CA PHE A 9 24.78 22.01 -29.77
C PHE A 9 24.90 21.29 -28.42
N ILE A 10 23.75 20.99 -27.80
CA ILE A 10 23.70 20.09 -26.65
C ILE A 10 24.00 18.68 -27.19
N TYR A 11 25.27 18.32 -27.17
CA TYR A 11 25.69 16.93 -27.21
C TYR A 11 25.11 16.23 -25.98
N LEU A 12 23.96 15.58 -26.16
CA LEU A 12 23.49 14.52 -25.27
C LEU A 12 24.49 13.38 -25.36
N SER A 13 25.57 13.48 -24.59
CA SER A 13 26.35 12.31 -24.23
C SER A 13 25.39 11.33 -23.57
N CYS A 14 25.27 10.13 -24.15
CA CYS A 14 24.64 8.98 -23.52
C CYS A 14 25.45 8.63 -22.26
N ASN A 15 25.30 9.42 -21.20
CA ASN A 15 25.56 8.95 -19.85
C ASN A 15 24.56 7.82 -19.62
N ASN A 16 25.06 6.59 -19.59
CA ASN A 16 24.35 5.34 -19.38
C ASN A 16 23.18 5.54 -18.39
N ILE A 17 21.97 5.82 -18.89
CA ILE A 17 20.83 6.17 -18.04
C ILE A 17 20.49 4.93 -17.22
N SER A 18 20.79 4.96 -15.93
CA SER A 18 20.44 3.88 -15.03
C SER A 18 18.97 4.01 -14.66
N TYR A 19 18.08 3.37 -15.43
CA TYR A 19 16.65 3.33 -15.09
C TYR A 19 16.40 2.79 -13.68
N HIS A 20 17.28 1.94 -13.16
CA HIS A 20 17.23 1.50 -11.77
C HIS A 20 17.35 2.67 -10.78
N ARG A 21 18.29 3.60 -11.00
CA ARG A 21 18.45 4.79 -10.15
C ARG A 21 17.25 5.73 -10.31
N MET A 22 16.80 5.95 -11.55
CA MET A 22 15.62 6.79 -11.80
C MET A 22 14.37 6.22 -11.10
N ALA A 23 14.18 4.90 -11.08
CA ALA A 23 13.01 4.30 -10.44
C ALA A 23 12.86 4.60 -8.94
N THR A 24 13.94 5.02 -8.26
CA THR A 24 13.94 5.43 -6.86
C THR A 24 14.01 6.95 -6.68
N GLU A 25 14.83 7.64 -7.48
CA GLU A 25 15.09 9.08 -7.31
C GLU A 25 14.11 9.96 -8.11
N ASP A 26 13.73 9.54 -9.31
CA ASP A 26 12.76 10.21 -10.18
C ASP A 26 11.83 9.18 -10.87
N PRO A 27 10.96 8.51 -10.08
CA PRO A 27 10.08 7.49 -10.62
C PRO A 27 9.08 8.08 -11.61
N LYS A 28 8.71 9.36 -11.48
CA LYS A 28 7.77 10.01 -12.41
C LYS A 28 8.42 10.23 -13.76
N GLY A 29 9.65 10.74 -13.80
CA GLY A 29 10.41 10.91 -15.04
C GLY A 29 10.63 9.58 -15.76
N LEU A 30 10.92 8.50 -15.04
CA LEU A 30 11.01 7.17 -15.66
C LEU A 30 9.68 6.74 -16.30
N LEU A 31 8.55 6.97 -15.63
CA LEU A 31 7.24 6.60 -16.19
C LEU A 31 6.81 7.46 -17.37
N LEU A 32 7.33 8.68 -17.53
CA LEU A 32 7.13 9.46 -18.77
C LEU A 32 7.75 8.78 -19.99
N LEU A 33 8.78 7.96 -19.78
CA LEU A 33 9.44 7.18 -20.84
C LEU A 33 8.77 5.82 -21.08
N GLU A 34 7.80 5.42 -20.26
CA GLU A 34 7.24 4.06 -20.22
C GLU A 34 6.73 3.59 -21.58
N ASP A 35 5.96 4.42 -22.30
CA ASP A 35 5.41 4.05 -23.60
C ASP A 35 6.49 3.94 -24.69
N SER A 36 7.55 4.73 -24.60
CA SER A 36 8.71 4.58 -25.50
C SER A 36 9.46 3.29 -25.21
N LEU A 37 9.69 3.00 -23.93
CA LEU A 37 10.37 1.79 -23.48
C LEU A 37 9.59 0.52 -23.85
N LYS A 38 8.25 0.56 -23.89
CA LYS A 38 7.41 -0.57 -24.33
C LYS A 38 7.52 -0.88 -25.83
N ARG A 39 7.75 0.14 -26.67
CA ARG A 39 7.94 -0.05 -28.11
C ARG A 39 9.28 -0.74 -28.40
N GLU A 40 10.25 -0.50 -27.54
CA GLU A 40 11.49 -1.25 -27.51
C GLU A 40 11.25 -2.58 -26.78
N LYS A 41 11.87 -3.68 -27.22
CA LYS A 41 11.74 -4.96 -26.52
C LYS A 41 12.30 -4.83 -25.09
N LEU A 42 11.42 -4.78 -24.10
CA LEU A 42 11.79 -4.58 -22.70
C LEU A 42 12.70 -5.70 -22.19
N ASN A 43 13.90 -5.34 -21.72
CA ASN A 43 14.78 -6.27 -21.03
C ASN A 43 14.41 -6.37 -19.54
N LYS A 44 14.90 -7.43 -18.88
CA LYS A 44 14.61 -7.72 -17.46
C LYS A 44 14.96 -6.57 -16.50
N LYS A 45 16.03 -5.80 -16.78
CA LYS A 45 16.44 -4.67 -15.94
C LYS A 45 15.46 -3.51 -16.05
N THR A 46 15.04 -3.17 -17.27
CA THR A 46 14.04 -2.13 -17.52
C THR A 46 12.68 -2.49 -16.91
N ILE A 47 12.24 -3.74 -17.05
CA ILE A 47 11.02 -4.26 -16.40
C ILE A 47 11.09 -4.06 -14.89
N LYS A 48 12.20 -4.46 -14.26
CA LYS A 48 12.39 -4.28 -12.82
C LYS A 48 12.34 -2.80 -12.42
N ALA A 49 12.96 -1.91 -13.20
CA ALA A 49 12.92 -0.48 -12.95
C ALA A 49 11.49 0.10 -13.04
N LEU A 50 10.69 -0.31 -14.02
CA LEU A 50 9.29 0.12 -14.16
C LEU A 50 8.42 -0.37 -12.98
N ILE A 51 8.60 -1.62 -12.56
CA ILE A 51 7.94 -2.17 -11.35
C ILE A 51 8.32 -1.33 -10.13
N THR A 52 9.61 -1.05 -9.94
CA THR A 52 10.10 -0.22 -8.82
C THR A 52 9.49 1.18 -8.87
N ALA A 53 9.46 1.85 -10.02
CA ALA A 53 8.91 3.20 -10.14
C ALA A 53 7.42 3.26 -9.81
N HIS A 54 6.63 2.32 -10.33
CA HIS A 54 5.23 2.20 -9.96
C HIS A 54 5.04 1.91 -8.48
N ASN A 55 5.84 1.02 -7.87
CA ASN A 55 5.76 0.74 -6.44
C ASN A 55 6.12 1.98 -5.60
N THR A 56 7.16 2.73 -5.98
CA THR A 56 7.57 3.97 -5.29
C THR A 56 6.45 5.00 -5.30
N ILE A 57 5.85 5.27 -6.46
CA ILE A 57 4.73 6.23 -6.55
C ILE A 57 3.49 5.69 -5.85
N GLY A 58 3.19 4.40 -6.01
CA GLY A 58 2.05 3.75 -5.34
C GLY A 58 2.12 3.87 -3.82
N LEU A 59 3.30 3.67 -3.22
CA LEU A 59 3.54 3.87 -1.80
C LEU A 59 3.38 5.35 -1.38
N SER A 60 3.91 6.28 -2.18
CA SER A 60 3.72 7.72 -1.93
C SER A 60 2.24 8.11 -1.95
N GLU A 61 1.47 7.63 -2.94
CA GLU A 61 0.04 7.91 -3.05
C GLU A 61 -0.77 7.23 -1.93
N LEU A 62 -0.37 6.02 -1.50
CA LEU A 62 -0.95 5.35 -0.33
C LEU A 62 -0.73 6.17 0.95
N ASN A 63 0.48 6.67 1.20
CA ASN A 63 0.79 7.53 2.35
C ASN A 63 -0.03 8.83 2.33
N ASN A 64 -0.25 9.39 1.13
CA ASN A 64 -1.11 10.56 0.92
C ASN A 64 -2.61 10.23 0.93
N LYS A 65 -2.99 8.97 1.19
CA LYS A 65 -4.39 8.47 1.20
C LYS A 65 -5.12 8.62 -0.15
N ASN A 66 -4.38 8.78 -1.24
CA ASN A 66 -4.89 8.83 -2.61
C ASN A 66 -5.09 7.40 -3.15
N PHE A 67 -6.01 6.66 -2.53
CA PHE A 67 -6.13 5.22 -2.73
C PHE A 67 -6.37 4.80 -4.19
N GLU A 68 -7.15 5.53 -4.99
CA GLU A 68 -7.36 5.18 -6.40
C GLU A 68 -6.09 5.31 -7.25
N LYS A 69 -5.27 6.34 -6.99
CA LYS A 69 -3.96 6.49 -7.66
C LYS A 69 -2.99 5.39 -7.24
N ALA A 70 -2.92 5.10 -5.93
CA ALA A 70 -2.10 4.01 -5.40
C ALA A 70 -2.48 2.66 -6.04
N LYS A 71 -3.79 2.36 -6.10
CA LYS A 71 -4.36 1.17 -6.75
C LYS A 71 -3.94 1.06 -8.21
N SER A 72 -4.02 2.17 -8.95
CA SER A 72 -3.61 2.23 -10.36
C SER A 72 -2.13 1.86 -10.52
N HIS A 73 -1.25 2.47 -9.72
CA HIS A 73 0.18 2.19 -9.79
C HIS A 73 0.55 0.74 -9.41
N PHE A 74 0.00 0.19 -8.31
CA PHE A 74 0.25 -1.20 -7.96
C PHE A 74 -0.30 -2.18 -9.01
N SER A 75 -1.46 -1.88 -9.60
CA SER A 75 -2.01 -2.68 -10.71
C SER A 75 -1.08 -2.66 -11.93
N LYS A 76 -0.54 -1.50 -12.31
CA LYS A 76 0.41 -1.40 -13.43
C LYS A 76 1.71 -2.16 -13.18
N ALA A 77 2.24 -2.14 -11.96
CA ALA A 77 3.39 -2.96 -11.59
C ALA A 77 3.13 -4.47 -11.80
N LEU A 78 1.91 -4.93 -11.49
CA LEU A 78 1.52 -6.33 -11.67
C LEU A 78 1.30 -6.74 -13.14
N ILE A 79 1.10 -5.79 -14.06
CA ILE A 79 1.10 -6.08 -15.51
C ILE A 79 2.48 -6.60 -15.95
N TYR A 80 3.54 -6.03 -15.37
CA TYR A 80 4.92 -6.45 -15.66
C TYR A 80 5.34 -7.73 -14.92
N SER A 81 4.84 -7.93 -13.70
CA SER A 81 5.10 -9.12 -12.90
C SER A 81 3.92 -9.43 -12.00
N ALA A 82 3.06 -10.36 -12.42
CA ALA A 82 1.86 -10.77 -11.68
C ALA A 82 2.16 -11.35 -10.28
N HIS A 83 3.41 -11.77 -10.06
CA HIS A 83 3.87 -12.37 -8.80
C HIS A 83 4.72 -11.42 -7.95
N ASP A 84 4.81 -10.12 -8.28
CA ASP A 84 5.51 -9.15 -7.43
C ASP A 84 4.80 -9.03 -6.07
N THR A 85 5.41 -9.62 -5.04
CA THR A 85 4.83 -9.70 -3.70
C THR A 85 4.59 -8.32 -3.09
N LEU A 86 5.45 -7.33 -3.36
CA LEU A 86 5.30 -5.97 -2.83
C LEU A 86 4.09 -5.27 -3.45
N SER A 87 3.99 -5.27 -4.78
CA SER A 87 2.87 -4.68 -5.51
C SER A 87 1.55 -5.33 -5.11
N ARG A 88 1.51 -6.68 -5.06
CA ARG A 88 0.29 -7.42 -4.72
C ARG A 88 -0.14 -7.19 -3.28
N TYR A 89 0.80 -7.16 -2.34
CA TYR A 89 0.53 -6.82 -0.95
C TYR A 89 -0.10 -5.43 -0.83
N ASN A 90 0.54 -4.41 -1.40
CA ASN A 90 0.04 -3.04 -1.27
C ASN A 90 -1.25 -2.81 -2.05
N LEU A 91 -1.48 -3.53 -3.15
CA LEU A 91 -2.76 -3.51 -3.85
C LEU A 91 -3.90 -3.99 -2.95
N PHE A 92 -3.71 -5.09 -2.21
CA PHE A 92 -4.70 -5.55 -1.24
C PHE A 92 -4.91 -4.56 -0.09
N ILE A 93 -3.84 -3.96 0.46
CA ILE A 93 -3.97 -2.90 1.47
C ILE A 93 -4.83 -1.74 0.97
N VAL A 94 -4.53 -1.22 -0.22
CA VAL A 94 -5.29 -0.11 -0.82
C VAL A 94 -6.74 -0.50 -1.10
N GLN A 95 -7.00 -1.68 -1.66
CA GLN A 95 -8.36 -2.17 -1.90
C GLN A 95 -9.15 -2.30 -0.59
N GLY A 96 -8.53 -2.84 0.45
CA GLY A 96 -9.11 -2.89 1.79
C GLY A 96 -9.45 -1.50 2.33
N HIS A 97 -8.58 -0.50 2.12
CA HIS A 97 -8.85 0.88 2.52
C HIS A 97 -10.04 1.50 1.78
N ILE A 98 -10.14 1.29 0.46
CA ILE A 98 -11.26 1.76 -0.36
C ILE A 98 -12.58 1.14 0.14
N LEU A 99 -12.58 -0.17 0.35
CA LEU A 99 -13.74 -0.90 0.88
C LEU A 99 -14.12 -0.40 2.28
N LYS A 100 -13.16 -0.26 3.20
CA LYS A 100 -13.37 0.24 4.56
C LYS A 100 -13.89 1.68 4.58
N LYS A 101 -13.42 2.55 3.67
CA LYS A 101 -13.86 3.95 3.58
C LYS A 101 -15.36 4.07 3.33
N SER A 102 -15.94 3.17 2.54
CA SER A 102 -17.37 3.19 2.23
C SER A 102 -18.30 3.05 3.44
N GLY A 103 -17.85 2.38 4.51
CA GLY A 103 -18.61 2.18 5.75
C GLY A 103 -19.83 1.26 5.67
N LYS A 104 -20.19 0.75 4.49
CA LYS A 104 -21.28 -0.23 4.34
C LYS A 104 -20.85 -1.57 4.93
N LYS A 105 -21.69 -2.21 5.76
CA LYS A 105 -21.39 -3.47 6.46
C LYS A 105 -20.84 -4.56 5.53
N GLU A 106 -21.49 -4.80 4.38
CA GLU A 106 -21.03 -5.74 3.36
C GLU A 106 -19.61 -5.42 2.85
N LYS A 107 -19.34 -4.14 2.56
CA LYS A 107 -18.02 -3.71 2.09
C LYS A 107 -16.95 -3.82 3.18
N LEU A 108 -17.32 -3.71 4.46
CA LEU A 108 -16.40 -3.93 5.57
C LEU A 108 -15.99 -5.40 5.68
N TRP A 109 -16.92 -6.34 5.48
CA TRP A 109 -16.59 -7.77 5.36
C TRP A 109 -15.64 -8.04 4.19
N ASN A 110 -15.90 -7.43 3.03
CA ASN A 110 -14.99 -7.53 1.89
C ASN A 110 -13.62 -6.92 2.19
N ALA A 111 -13.56 -5.84 2.98
CA ALA A 111 -12.29 -5.25 3.43
C ALA A 111 -11.50 -6.24 4.30
N ILE A 112 -12.15 -6.90 5.27
CA ILE A 112 -11.55 -7.92 6.14
C ILE A 112 -10.95 -9.06 5.30
N GLN A 113 -11.73 -9.61 4.37
CA GLN A 113 -11.25 -10.66 3.46
C GLN A 113 -10.04 -10.18 2.63
N THR A 114 -10.06 -8.94 2.17
CA THR A 114 -8.97 -8.36 1.38
C THR A 114 -7.70 -8.17 2.21
N TYR A 115 -7.81 -7.69 3.46
CA TYR A 115 -6.67 -7.59 4.36
C TYR A 115 -6.12 -8.98 4.74
N HIS A 116 -6.96 -10.01 4.88
CA HIS A 116 -6.47 -11.38 5.05
C HIS A 116 -5.61 -11.86 3.87
N LYS A 117 -5.98 -11.52 2.63
CA LYS A 117 -5.11 -11.80 1.46
C LYS A 117 -3.77 -11.08 1.55
N ALA A 118 -3.73 -9.84 2.07
CA ALA A 118 -2.47 -9.15 2.34
C ALA A 118 -1.63 -9.86 3.42
N ALA A 119 -2.28 -10.33 4.49
CA ALA A 119 -1.62 -11.08 5.56
C ALA A 119 -0.98 -12.39 5.08
N GLN A 120 -1.63 -13.09 4.13
CA GLN A 120 -1.08 -14.31 3.52
C GLN A 120 0.23 -14.05 2.76
N LEU A 121 0.40 -12.85 2.17
CA LEU A 121 1.61 -12.49 1.44
C LEU A 121 2.79 -12.08 2.34
N LYS A 122 2.49 -11.56 3.54
CA LYS A 122 3.47 -11.13 4.53
C LYS A 122 3.07 -11.64 5.91
N PRO A 123 3.29 -12.93 6.22
CA PRO A 123 2.76 -13.56 7.43
C PRO A 123 3.29 -12.96 8.74
N ASN A 124 4.49 -12.35 8.71
CA ASN A 124 5.09 -11.70 9.87
C ASN A 124 4.69 -10.23 10.05
N ASN A 125 3.83 -9.68 9.16
CA ASN A 125 3.38 -8.29 9.25
C ASN A 125 2.04 -8.20 9.99
N GLY A 126 2.00 -7.41 11.06
CA GLY A 126 0.81 -7.17 11.88
C GLY A 126 -0.15 -6.13 11.29
N GLU A 127 0.30 -5.30 10.34
CA GLU A 127 -0.50 -4.22 9.75
C GLU A 127 -1.87 -4.69 9.18
N PRO A 128 -1.97 -5.80 8.42
CA PRO A 128 -3.27 -6.28 7.94
C PRO A 128 -4.24 -6.63 9.07
N TYR A 129 -3.76 -7.25 10.17
CA TYR A 129 -4.60 -7.60 11.31
C TYR A 129 -5.05 -6.38 12.11
N PHE A 130 -4.23 -5.33 12.16
CA PHE A 130 -4.64 -4.04 12.69
C PHE A 130 -5.83 -3.48 11.90
N PHE A 131 -5.75 -3.50 10.56
CA PHE A 131 -6.87 -3.03 9.73
C PHE A 131 -8.11 -3.92 9.77
N ILE A 132 -7.94 -5.24 9.98
CA ILE A 132 -9.05 -6.17 10.24
C ILE A 132 -9.78 -5.77 11.53
N ALA A 133 -9.05 -5.54 12.63
CA ALA A 133 -9.65 -5.09 13.90
C ALA A 133 -10.41 -3.76 13.74
N GLU A 134 -9.82 -2.78 13.04
CA GLU A 134 -10.50 -1.52 12.74
C GLU A 134 -11.75 -1.69 11.86
N SER A 135 -11.78 -2.73 11.01
CA SER A 135 -12.93 -3.02 10.15
C SER A 135 -14.06 -3.67 10.95
N TYR A 136 -13.74 -4.60 11.85
CA TYR A 136 -14.70 -5.17 12.81
C TYR A 136 -15.31 -4.08 13.70
N LYS A 137 -14.49 -3.20 14.28
CA LYS A 137 -14.97 -2.05 15.05
C LYS A 137 -15.97 -1.18 14.28
N LYS A 138 -15.76 -1.04 12.97
CA LYS A 138 -16.62 -0.23 12.10
C LYS A 138 -17.90 -0.96 11.69
N ILE A 139 -17.91 -2.29 11.68
CA ILE A 139 -19.12 -3.11 11.48
C ILE A 139 -20.04 -2.99 12.69
N GLY A 140 -19.46 -3.06 13.88
CA GLY A 140 -20.15 -2.94 15.14
C GLY A 140 -19.18 -3.18 16.29
N ASP A 141 -19.42 -2.47 17.38
CA ASP A 141 -18.54 -2.49 18.55
C ASP A 141 -18.93 -3.57 19.58
N LYS A 142 -19.85 -4.46 19.21
CA LYS A 142 -20.26 -5.62 20.01
C LYS A 142 -19.57 -6.92 19.59
N GLU A 143 -18.83 -6.92 18.48
CA GLU A 143 -18.00 -8.06 18.06
C GLU A 143 -16.68 -8.10 18.85
N PHE A 144 -16.78 -8.07 20.19
CA PHE A 144 -15.64 -7.90 21.09
C PHE A 144 -14.54 -8.93 20.84
N ASP A 145 -14.91 -10.21 20.71
CA ASP A 145 -13.97 -11.31 20.46
C ASP A 145 -13.18 -11.10 19.17
N LEU A 146 -13.87 -10.83 18.06
CA LEU A 146 -13.24 -10.66 16.74
C LEU A 146 -12.31 -9.43 16.70
N ILE A 147 -12.71 -8.33 17.34
CA ILE A 147 -11.88 -7.13 17.46
C ILE A 147 -10.64 -7.42 18.32
N SER A 148 -10.85 -8.05 19.48
CA SER A 148 -9.82 -8.41 20.46
C SER A 148 -8.78 -9.33 19.86
N GLU A 149 -9.19 -10.45 19.26
CA GLU A 149 -8.32 -11.42 18.60
C GLU A 149 -7.49 -10.78 17.48
N SER A 150 -8.11 -9.89 16.69
CA SER A 150 -7.44 -9.21 15.60
C SER A 150 -6.35 -8.25 16.08
N TYR A 151 -6.62 -7.44 17.12
CA TYR A 151 -5.59 -6.59 17.73
C TYR A 151 -4.48 -7.40 18.39
N GLN A 152 -4.82 -8.46 19.14
CA GLN A 152 -3.82 -9.35 19.74
C GLN A 152 -2.91 -9.96 18.67
N LYS A 153 -3.48 -10.42 17.55
CA LYS A 153 -2.70 -10.98 16.44
C LYS A 153 -1.80 -9.93 15.80
N ALA A 154 -2.28 -8.70 15.61
CA ALA A 154 -1.46 -7.60 15.12
C ALA A 154 -0.27 -7.31 16.06
N LEU A 155 -0.50 -7.32 17.38
CA LEU A 155 0.50 -7.03 18.41
C LEU A 155 1.54 -8.14 18.60
N LYS A 156 1.21 -9.39 18.25
CA LYS A 156 2.14 -10.53 18.24
C LYS A 156 3.09 -10.54 17.03
N LEU A 157 2.82 -9.71 16.02
CA LEU A 157 3.56 -9.63 14.76
C LEU A 157 4.34 -8.31 14.64
N ASN A 158 5.08 -8.12 13.55
CA ASN A 158 5.79 -6.88 13.30
C ASN A 158 4.79 -5.77 12.96
N LEU A 159 4.68 -4.78 13.85
CA LEU A 159 3.73 -3.68 13.73
C LEU A 159 4.45 -2.34 13.95
N PRO A 160 4.24 -1.32 13.11
CA PRO A 160 4.88 -0.01 13.28
C PRO A 160 4.59 0.59 14.66
N PRO A 161 5.55 1.30 15.31
CA PRO A 161 5.38 1.79 16.68
C PRO A 161 4.11 2.59 16.93
N GLN A 162 3.73 3.46 15.98
CA GLN A 162 2.48 4.23 16.07
C GLN A 162 1.24 3.34 16.05
N MET A 163 1.17 2.38 15.14
CA MET A 163 0.06 1.41 15.09
C MET A 163 0.04 0.53 16.33
N LYS A 164 1.20 0.12 16.84
CA LYS A 164 1.32 -0.66 18.08
C LYS A 164 0.72 0.10 19.27
N LYS A 165 1.01 1.40 19.41
CA LYS A 165 0.42 2.24 20.45
C LYS A 165 -1.11 2.28 20.33
N ILE A 166 -1.63 2.51 19.12
CA ILE A 166 -3.08 2.54 18.87
C ILE A 166 -3.70 1.18 19.21
N ALA A 167 -3.12 0.09 18.73
CA ALA A 167 -3.61 -1.26 18.95
C ALA A 167 -3.67 -1.63 20.43
N ILE A 168 -2.67 -1.27 21.24
CA ILE A 168 -2.67 -1.49 22.70
C ILE A 168 -3.83 -0.74 23.35
N THR A 169 -3.98 0.55 23.04
CA THR A 169 -5.06 1.38 23.61
C THR A 169 -6.43 0.83 23.23
N GLU A 170 -6.63 0.55 21.95
CA GLU A 170 -7.92 0.09 21.43
C GLU A 170 -8.29 -1.30 21.93
N TYR A 171 -7.30 -2.19 22.04
CA TYR A 171 -7.48 -3.50 22.66
C TYR A 171 -7.92 -3.37 24.12
N ALA A 172 -7.25 -2.53 24.92
CA ALA A 172 -7.63 -2.32 26.32
C ALA A 172 -9.05 -1.75 26.47
N LEU A 173 -9.43 -0.80 25.60
CA LEU A 173 -10.77 -0.22 25.58
C LEU A 173 -11.84 -1.28 25.27
N ILE A 174 -11.58 -2.18 24.32
CA ILE A 174 -12.52 -3.24 23.93
C ILE A 174 -12.77 -4.20 25.09
N ILE A 175 -11.73 -4.61 25.80
CA ILE A 175 -11.85 -5.49 26.98
C ILE A 175 -12.63 -4.84 28.12
N ASP A 176 -12.35 -3.56 28.42
CA ASP A 176 -13.09 -2.82 29.46
C ASP A 176 -14.58 -2.66 29.11
N ARG A 177 -14.88 -2.35 27.85
CA ARG A 177 -16.27 -2.22 27.38
C ARG A 177 -17.03 -3.55 27.44
N GLU A 178 -16.38 -4.64 27.05
CA GLU A 178 -16.97 -5.98 27.13
C GLU A 178 -17.30 -6.35 28.59
N LYS A 179 -16.36 -6.09 29.52
CA LYS A 179 -16.57 -6.31 30.95
C LYS A 179 -17.77 -5.52 31.49
N LYS A 180 -17.82 -4.21 31.21
CA LYS A 180 -18.93 -3.34 31.65
C LYS A 180 -20.28 -3.80 31.10
N LEU A 181 -20.32 -4.25 29.84
CA LEU A 181 -21.56 -4.78 29.25
C LEU A 181 -21.99 -6.06 29.99
N LYS A 182 -21.08 -7.00 30.26
CA LYS A 182 -21.39 -8.22 31.01
C LYS A 182 -21.86 -7.93 32.43
N GLU A 183 -21.30 -6.93 33.10
CA GLU A 183 -21.71 -6.51 34.44
C GLU A 183 -23.07 -5.83 34.45
N PHE A 184 -23.42 -5.05 33.42
CA PHE A 184 -24.72 -4.39 33.32
C PHE A 184 -25.89 -5.38 33.17
N TRP A 185 -25.67 -6.53 32.53
CA TRP A 185 -26.69 -7.56 32.31
C TRP A 185 -26.64 -8.71 33.33
N LYS A 186 -25.85 -8.58 34.40
CA LYS A 186 -25.89 -9.48 35.56
C LYS A 186 -26.95 -9.01 36.56
#